data_AF-A0A653XE67-F1
#
_entry.id   AF-A0A653XE67-F1
#
_cell.length_a   1.000
_cell.length_b   1.000
_cell.length_c   1.000
_cell.angle_alpha   90.00
_cell.angle_beta   90.00
_cell.angle_gamma   90.00
#
_symmetry.space_group_name_H-M   'P 1'
#
loop_
_entity.id
_entity.type
_entity.pdbx_description
1 polymer ?
#
loop_
_entity_poly.entity_id
_entity_poly.type
_entity_poly.pdbx_seq_one_letter_code
_entity_poly.pdbx_strand_id
1 'polypeptide(L)'
;MSPRQSPAEKLFAQLLLGGAWAPVTGTINFVNLPLNEAAEEWRIWSQVRPTEGTASVGVTEHSGTLPELLDKLLPLSDWPRRRILIETENKDWTAVFANCKRDPNLEVALKNHFSEVRGVTTVKVEDEPRSIKRIPNARSRGLWGSRGLTVYDKDGLRRWLSLRNFEPWRFDQNGEPYPFEDLDRYNARKTPDRFTHDMLVEYCLQLGLRPFDESFYAPNGRGIVVEEIAEDYDERDKYTLAEARAGYEDLSRPIVEEPIDGNALYAAGPANGVHGEIFPRTGSGYESYRKPSPWNEELDAFEVILAKYSSHPVRATLSEGLAERGVLAFPAFTLVGDPLLDVHMSSVLLEAPAEIREYTAAYMSLQFEESNNRWLHESFRPSRSQMATIRDLYKEHGLYPFDTGSEQVYRTLAIDKVVREKTDLRITEAFHAWDKSTKPPAQDGQLTADSHGYSVSWKARRMIQLNEDAIWACR
;
A
#
# COMPACT_ATOMS: atom_id res chain seq x y z
N MET A 1 -39.54 11.88 -26.26
CA MET A 1 -38.60 12.54 -25.31
C MET A 1 -37.51 11.53 -25.01
N SER A 2 -36.25 11.83 -25.30
CA SER A 2 -35.15 10.93 -24.91
C SER A 2 -35.10 10.82 -23.38
N PRO A 3 -34.87 9.62 -22.80
CA PRO A 3 -34.79 9.46 -21.36
C PRO A 3 -33.69 10.36 -20.76
N ARG A 4 -33.97 11.00 -19.62
CA ARG A 4 -32.98 11.82 -18.90
C ARG A 4 -31.86 10.91 -18.41
N GLN A 5 -30.63 11.16 -18.86
CA GLN A 5 -29.44 10.49 -18.36
C GLN A 5 -29.24 10.78 -16.86
N SER A 6 -28.96 9.75 -16.10
CA SER A 6 -28.51 9.79 -14.71
C SER A 6 -27.13 10.48 -14.60
N PRO A 7 -26.77 11.01 -13.42
CA PRO A 7 -25.44 11.59 -13.19
C PRO A 7 -24.29 10.62 -13.53
N ALA A 8 -24.48 9.32 -13.27
CA ALA A 8 -23.50 8.28 -13.60
C ALA A 8 -23.32 8.14 -15.12
N GLU A 9 -24.41 8.08 -15.89
CA GLU A 9 -24.36 7.99 -17.36
C GLU A 9 -23.70 9.22 -18.00
N LYS A 10 -23.93 10.41 -17.42
CA LYS A 10 -23.27 11.64 -17.87
C LYS A 10 -21.76 11.59 -17.65
N LEU A 11 -21.32 11.14 -16.47
CA LEU A 11 -19.90 11.01 -16.17
C LEU A 11 -19.25 9.92 -17.01
N PHE A 12 -19.89 8.75 -17.20
CA PHE A 12 -19.38 7.70 -18.08
C PHE A 12 -19.08 8.22 -19.50
N ALA A 13 -19.95 9.06 -20.06
CA ALA A 13 -19.75 9.66 -21.38
C ALA A 13 -18.55 10.63 -21.45
N GLN A 14 -18.04 11.09 -20.30
CA GLN A 14 -16.87 11.97 -20.20
C GLN A 14 -15.58 11.20 -19.89
N LEU A 15 -15.67 9.91 -19.52
CA LEU A 15 -14.49 9.09 -19.29
C LEU A 15 -13.84 8.66 -20.61
N LEU A 16 -12.58 8.21 -20.53
CA LEU A 16 -11.84 7.71 -21.69
C LEU A 16 -12.63 6.61 -22.41
N LEU A 17 -12.79 6.75 -23.73
CA LEU A 17 -13.59 5.86 -24.57
C LEU A 17 -15.05 5.67 -24.08
N GLY A 18 -15.61 6.69 -23.42
CA GLY A 18 -16.96 6.64 -22.85
C GLY A 18 -17.14 5.56 -21.76
N GLY A 19 -16.05 5.15 -21.10
CA GLY A 19 -16.06 4.05 -20.13
C GLY A 19 -16.26 2.67 -20.75
N ALA A 20 -16.17 2.52 -22.08
CA ALA A 20 -16.31 1.23 -22.76
C ALA A 20 -15.22 0.23 -22.34
N TRP A 21 -14.07 0.74 -21.89
CA TRP A 21 -12.92 -0.01 -21.44
C TRP A 21 -12.76 -0.01 -19.91
N ALA A 22 -13.77 0.39 -19.15
CA ALA A 22 -13.76 0.14 -17.71
C ALA A 22 -13.76 -1.40 -17.47
N PRO A 23 -13.06 -1.91 -16.44
CA PRO A 23 -12.39 -1.16 -15.38
C PRO A 23 -10.97 -0.65 -15.74
N VAL A 24 -10.38 -1.10 -16.86
CA VAL A 24 -9.00 -0.77 -17.27
C VAL A 24 -8.74 0.73 -17.35
N THR A 25 -9.75 1.52 -17.74
CA THR A 25 -9.66 2.98 -17.89
C THR A 25 -10.20 3.77 -16.69
N GLY A 26 -10.71 3.11 -15.64
CA GLY A 26 -11.21 3.79 -14.44
C GLY A 26 -10.08 4.39 -13.58
N THR A 27 -8.88 3.81 -13.69
CA THR A 27 -7.65 4.33 -13.10
C THR A 27 -6.55 4.33 -14.16
N ILE A 28 -5.95 5.49 -14.41
CA ILE A 28 -4.88 5.67 -15.39
C ILE A 28 -3.62 6.14 -14.67
N ASN A 29 -2.51 5.49 -14.95
CA ASN A 29 -1.22 5.83 -14.36
C ASN A 29 -0.32 6.46 -15.42
N PHE A 30 0.48 7.43 -15.03
CA PHE A 30 1.41 8.13 -15.90
C PHE A 30 2.80 8.15 -15.26
N VAL A 31 3.81 7.94 -16.09
CA VAL A 31 5.22 8.03 -15.73
C VAL A 31 5.84 9.13 -16.59
N ASN A 32 6.54 10.07 -15.97
CA ASN A 32 7.19 11.18 -16.67
C ASN A 32 8.53 10.73 -17.29
N LEU A 33 8.43 9.77 -18.21
CA LEU A 33 9.50 9.27 -19.06
C LEU A 33 8.96 8.99 -20.48
N PRO A 34 9.79 9.12 -21.53
CA PRO A 34 9.47 8.63 -22.86
C PRO A 34 9.19 7.12 -22.88
N LEU A 35 8.33 6.67 -23.82
CA LEU A 35 7.81 5.29 -23.87
C LEU A 35 8.88 4.20 -23.72
N ASN A 36 9.99 4.31 -24.46
CA ASN A 36 11.04 3.29 -24.45
C ASN A 36 11.76 3.23 -23.11
N GLU A 37 12.06 4.39 -22.51
CA GLU A 37 12.70 4.48 -21.19
C GLU A 37 11.77 3.98 -20.08
N ALA A 38 10.49 4.37 -20.15
CA ALA A 38 9.48 3.90 -19.21
C ALA A 38 9.33 2.36 -19.28
N ALA A 39 9.31 1.78 -20.48
CA ALA A 39 9.18 0.34 -20.67
C ALA A 39 10.42 -0.42 -20.19
N GLU A 40 11.61 0.13 -20.44
CA GLU A 40 12.87 -0.43 -19.96
C GLU A 40 12.95 -0.42 -18.42
N GLU A 41 12.63 0.70 -17.78
CA GLU A 41 12.60 0.79 -16.32
C GLU A 41 11.52 -0.12 -15.72
N TRP A 42 10.36 -0.23 -16.36
CA TRP A 42 9.33 -1.15 -15.92
C TRP A 42 9.78 -2.61 -16.00
N ARG A 43 10.45 -2.98 -17.10
CA ARG A 43 11.05 -4.29 -17.29
C ARG A 43 12.08 -4.58 -16.20
N ILE A 44 13.01 -3.65 -15.93
CA ILE A 44 14.02 -3.77 -14.87
C ILE A 44 13.33 -4.02 -13.53
N TRP A 45 12.35 -3.20 -13.17
CA TRP A 45 11.57 -3.37 -11.93
C TRP A 45 10.90 -4.76 -11.84
N SER A 46 10.26 -5.21 -12.93
CA SER A 46 9.60 -6.51 -13.00
C SER A 46 10.58 -7.68 -12.88
N GLN A 47 11.85 -7.52 -13.31
CA GLN A 47 12.88 -8.55 -13.21
C GLN A 47 13.42 -8.74 -11.78
N VAL A 48 13.47 -7.67 -11.00
CA VAL A 48 14.07 -7.71 -9.66
C VAL A 48 13.07 -8.05 -8.57
N ARG A 49 11.76 -7.89 -8.84
CA ARG A 49 10.69 -8.02 -7.84
C ARG A 49 10.72 -9.39 -7.12
N PRO A 50 10.51 -9.45 -5.78
CA PRO A 50 10.64 -10.69 -5.00
C PRO A 50 9.54 -11.75 -5.17
N THR A 51 8.50 -11.52 -5.98
CA THR A 51 7.34 -12.43 -6.00
C THR A 51 7.66 -13.75 -6.67
N GLU A 52 7.79 -14.81 -5.87
CA GLU A 52 7.72 -16.26 -6.12
C GLU A 52 8.01 -16.75 -7.56
N GLY A 53 9.04 -17.57 -7.71
CA GLY A 53 9.27 -18.44 -8.87
C GLY A 53 10.35 -18.00 -9.86
N THR A 54 10.71 -18.93 -10.76
CA THR A 54 11.67 -18.80 -11.86
C THR A 54 11.11 -18.02 -13.07
N ALA A 55 10.19 -17.09 -12.84
CA ALA A 55 9.51 -16.33 -13.88
C ALA A 55 10.48 -15.46 -14.71
N SER A 56 10.22 -15.28 -16.00
CA SER A 56 10.91 -14.34 -16.88
C SER A 56 10.02 -13.13 -17.20
N VAL A 57 10.57 -12.08 -17.81
CA VAL A 57 9.82 -10.90 -18.24
C VAL A 57 9.86 -10.81 -19.76
N GLY A 58 8.70 -10.85 -20.39
CA GLY A 58 8.53 -10.66 -21.82
C GLY A 58 8.26 -9.20 -22.16
N VAL A 59 8.86 -8.73 -23.25
CA VAL A 59 8.60 -7.40 -23.81
C VAL A 59 8.20 -7.53 -25.27
N THR A 60 7.10 -6.89 -25.64
CA THR A 60 6.57 -6.91 -27.01
C THR A 60 6.07 -5.53 -27.40
N GLU A 61 6.56 -5.00 -28.52
CA GLU A 61 6.03 -3.77 -29.11
C GLU A 61 4.80 -4.07 -29.98
N HIS A 62 3.81 -3.20 -29.87
CA HIS A 62 2.58 -3.23 -30.65
C HIS A 62 2.33 -1.88 -31.31
N SER A 63 1.62 -1.92 -32.43
CA SER A 63 1.09 -0.74 -33.10
C SER A 63 -0.42 -0.87 -33.29
N GLY A 64 -1.14 0.24 -33.17
CA GLY A 64 -2.58 0.28 -33.35
C GLY A 64 -3.22 1.53 -32.74
N THR A 65 -4.54 1.60 -32.85
CA THR A 65 -5.38 2.55 -32.12
C THR A 65 -5.38 2.25 -30.62
N LEU A 66 -5.81 3.20 -29.79
CA LEU A 66 -5.91 2.99 -28.34
C LEU A 66 -6.74 1.74 -27.98
N PRO A 67 -7.94 1.50 -28.54
CA PRO A 67 -8.68 0.25 -28.28
C PRO A 67 -7.91 -1.02 -28.65
N GLU A 68 -7.25 -1.06 -29.81
CA GLU A 68 -6.47 -2.22 -30.27
C GLU A 68 -5.24 -2.49 -29.38
N LEU A 69 -4.67 -1.44 -28.80
CA LEU A 69 -3.61 -1.55 -27.80
C LEU A 69 -4.16 -2.06 -26.46
N LEU A 70 -5.30 -1.55 -26.00
CA LEU A 70 -5.94 -2.03 -24.77
C LEU A 70 -6.41 -3.49 -24.88
N ASP A 71 -6.76 -3.98 -26.08
CA ASP A 71 -7.05 -5.40 -26.34
C ASP A 71 -5.90 -6.32 -25.93
N LYS A 72 -4.65 -5.84 -25.96
CA LYS A 72 -3.48 -6.63 -25.52
C LYS A 72 -3.48 -6.91 -24.03
N LEU A 73 -4.31 -6.21 -23.24
CA LEU A 73 -4.50 -6.50 -21.82
C LEU A 73 -5.48 -7.65 -21.58
N LEU A 74 -6.19 -8.16 -22.59
CA LEU A 74 -7.13 -9.26 -22.38
C LEU A 74 -6.40 -10.62 -22.39
N PRO A 75 -6.84 -11.57 -21.54
CA PRO A 75 -7.87 -11.46 -20.51
C PRO A 75 -7.41 -10.66 -19.27
N LEU A 76 -8.37 -10.07 -18.56
CA LEU A 76 -8.13 -9.42 -17.27
C LEU A 76 -8.00 -10.46 -16.16
N SER A 77 -7.28 -10.13 -15.10
CA SER A 77 -7.06 -10.98 -13.92
C SER A 77 -7.29 -10.20 -12.61
N ASP A 78 -7.33 -10.90 -11.48
CA ASP A 78 -7.29 -10.25 -10.16
C ASP A 78 -5.90 -9.68 -9.82
N TRP A 79 -4.84 -10.28 -10.38
CA TRP A 79 -3.46 -9.89 -10.15
C TRP A 79 -2.82 -9.48 -11.48
N PRO A 80 -2.53 -8.19 -11.70
CA PRO A 80 -2.00 -7.73 -12.97
C PRO A 80 -0.57 -8.22 -13.18
N ARG A 81 -0.36 -8.94 -14.28
CA ARG A 81 0.96 -9.43 -14.73
C ARG A 81 1.39 -8.85 -16.06
N ARG A 82 0.41 -8.29 -16.77
CA ARG A 82 0.61 -7.67 -18.05
C ARG A 82 0.23 -6.20 -17.94
N ARG A 83 1.12 -5.37 -18.45
CA ARG A 83 0.94 -3.94 -18.52
C ARG A 83 1.23 -3.51 -19.93
N ILE A 84 0.49 -2.51 -20.39
CA ILE A 84 0.79 -1.83 -21.64
C ILE A 84 1.15 -0.39 -21.32
N LEU A 85 2.31 0.00 -21.81
CA LEU A 85 2.81 1.35 -21.78
C LEU A 85 2.48 1.98 -23.14
N ILE A 86 1.84 3.14 -23.12
CA ILE A 86 1.34 3.82 -24.32
C ILE A 86 1.95 5.22 -24.37
N GLU A 87 2.53 5.56 -25.52
CA GLU A 87 3.03 6.91 -25.79
C GLU A 87 1.88 7.92 -25.73
N THR A 88 2.10 9.09 -25.14
CA THR A 88 1.11 10.17 -25.14
C THR A 88 1.55 11.29 -26.09
N GLU A 89 0.64 12.20 -26.45
CA GLU A 89 0.98 13.39 -27.25
C GLU A 89 2.07 14.24 -26.56
N ASN A 90 2.06 14.27 -25.23
CA ASN A 90 3.15 14.82 -24.45
C ASN A 90 4.26 13.77 -24.33
N LYS A 91 5.32 13.91 -25.11
CA LYS A 91 6.41 12.91 -25.22
C LYS A 91 7.17 12.65 -23.91
N ASP A 92 7.03 13.54 -22.94
CA ASP A 92 7.62 13.37 -21.61
C ASP A 92 6.79 12.41 -20.74
N TRP A 93 5.57 12.06 -21.14
CA TRP A 93 4.66 11.19 -20.39
C TRP A 93 4.34 9.91 -21.15
N THR A 94 4.39 8.81 -20.41
CA THR A 94 3.92 7.49 -20.82
C THR A 94 2.75 7.07 -19.95
N ALA A 95 1.65 6.67 -20.57
CA ALA A 95 0.50 6.12 -19.87
C ALA A 95 0.68 4.62 -19.62
N VAL A 96 0.25 4.13 -18.47
CA VAL A 96 0.38 2.73 -18.06
C VAL A 96 -0.97 2.18 -17.65
N PHE A 97 -1.38 1.14 -18.37
CA PHE A 97 -2.59 0.35 -18.12
C PHE A 97 -2.19 -1.09 -17.77
N ALA A 98 -3.03 -1.80 -17.04
CA ALA A 98 -2.73 -3.15 -16.58
C ALA A 98 -3.93 -4.07 -16.77
N ASN A 99 -3.67 -5.37 -16.91
CA ASN A 99 -4.69 -6.39 -17.12
C ASN A 99 -5.45 -6.75 -15.83
N CYS A 100 -5.88 -5.76 -15.05
CA CYS A 100 -6.62 -6.01 -13.81
C CYS A 100 -8.12 -5.84 -14.04
N LYS A 101 -8.94 -6.72 -13.46
CA LYS A 101 -10.40 -6.59 -13.45
C LYS A 101 -10.90 -5.52 -12.45
N ARG A 102 -9.99 -4.86 -11.72
CA ARG A 102 -10.20 -3.77 -10.75
C ARG A 102 -8.97 -2.86 -10.72
N ASP A 103 -8.83 -1.99 -9.71
CA ASP A 103 -7.62 -1.17 -9.51
C ASP A 103 -6.37 -2.06 -9.49
N PRO A 104 -5.42 -1.89 -10.44
CA PRO A 104 -4.22 -2.72 -10.54
C PRO A 104 -3.21 -2.51 -9.41
N ASN A 105 -3.46 -1.56 -8.49
CA ASN A 105 -2.57 -1.19 -7.39
C ASN A 105 -1.09 -1.16 -7.80
N LEU A 106 -0.77 -0.28 -8.75
CA LEU A 106 0.61 -0.09 -9.23
C LEU A 106 1.43 0.82 -8.31
N GLU A 107 0.94 1.16 -7.12
CA GLU A 107 1.57 2.13 -6.22
C GLU A 107 3.01 1.74 -5.87
N VAL A 108 3.28 0.45 -5.67
CA VAL A 108 4.65 -0.03 -5.38
C VAL A 108 5.62 0.30 -6.50
N ALA A 109 5.22 0.17 -7.77
CA ALA A 109 6.08 0.55 -8.90
C ALA A 109 6.19 2.08 -9.00
N LEU A 110 5.06 2.78 -8.99
CA LEU A 110 5.01 4.22 -9.25
C LEU A 110 5.72 5.02 -8.15
N LYS A 111 5.41 4.74 -6.88
CA LYS A 111 6.02 5.40 -5.73
C LYS A 111 7.43 4.86 -5.47
N ASN A 112 7.54 3.57 -5.14
CA ASN A 112 8.79 3.06 -4.57
C ASN A 112 9.88 2.80 -5.61
N HIS A 113 9.53 2.65 -6.90
CA HIS A 113 10.51 2.47 -7.96
C HIS A 113 10.71 3.74 -8.78
N PHE A 114 9.71 4.18 -9.54
CA PHE A 114 9.88 5.32 -10.43
C PHE A 114 10.17 6.61 -9.66
N SER A 115 9.37 6.92 -8.64
CA SER A 115 9.53 8.16 -7.88
C SER A 115 10.76 8.15 -6.99
N GLU A 116 10.82 7.23 -6.03
CA GLU A 116 11.84 7.25 -4.99
C GLU A 116 13.23 6.88 -5.53
N VAL A 117 13.33 5.94 -6.47
CA VAL A 117 14.61 5.40 -6.98
C VAL A 117 15.13 6.18 -8.16
N ARG A 118 14.24 6.41 -9.12
CA ARG A 118 14.62 7.01 -10.40
C ARG A 118 14.41 8.51 -10.40
N GLY A 119 13.78 9.07 -9.35
CA GLY A 119 13.46 10.49 -9.29
C GLY A 119 12.44 10.92 -10.35
N VAL A 120 11.67 9.96 -10.87
CA VAL A 120 10.73 10.14 -11.98
C VAL A 120 9.36 10.48 -11.42
N THR A 121 8.80 11.60 -11.86
CA THR A 121 7.45 12.01 -11.45
C THR A 121 6.43 10.99 -11.97
N THR A 122 5.51 10.56 -11.12
CA THR A 122 4.38 9.70 -11.50
C THR A 122 3.05 10.31 -11.08
N VAL A 123 2.02 10.06 -11.88
CA VAL A 123 0.65 10.54 -11.61
C VAL A 123 -0.33 9.39 -11.73
N LYS A 124 -1.16 9.19 -10.71
CA LYS A 124 -2.34 8.31 -10.76
C LYS A 124 -3.59 9.17 -10.82
N VAL A 125 -4.43 8.91 -11.82
CA VAL A 125 -5.72 9.55 -12.03
C VAL A 125 -6.83 8.50 -11.89
N GLU A 126 -7.83 8.77 -11.07
CA GLU A 126 -8.98 7.89 -10.83
C GLU A 126 -10.27 8.71 -11.02
N ASP A 127 -11.24 8.21 -11.79
CA ASP A 127 -12.59 8.78 -11.85
C ASP A 127 -13.62 7.70 -12.16
N GLU A 128 -14.36 7.29 -11.13
CA GLU A 128 -15.42 6.29 -11.21
C GLU A 128 -16.77 6.91 -10.84
N PRO A 129 -17.81 6.72 -11.67
CA PRO A 129 -19.14 7.22 -11.36
C PRO A 129 -19.78 6.40 -10.24
N ARG A 130 -20.48 7.07 -9.32
CA ARG A 130 -21.35 6.39 -8.37
C ARG A 130 -22.58 5.81 -9.09
N SER A 131 -22.64 4.49 -9.24
CA SER A 131 -23.76 3.76 -9.84
C SER A 131 -24.38 2.69 -8.92
N ILE A 132 -23.89 2.58 -7.68
CA ILE A 132 -24.30 1.55 -6.71
C ILE A 132 -25.84 1.48 -6.54
N LYS A 133 -26.39 0.28 -6.74
CA LYS A 133 -27.79 -0.09 -6.52
C LYS A 133 -27.84 -1.16 -5.43
N ARG A 134 -28.57 -0.86 -4.35
CA ARG A 134 -28.87 -1.83 -3.30
C ARG A 134 -30.01 -2.73 -3.76
N ILE A 135 -29.78 -4.03 -3.73
CA ILE A 135 -30.76 -5.03 -4.14
C ILE A 135 -31.20 -5.77 -2.88
N PRO A 136 -32.51 -5.80 -2.53
CA PRO A 136 -32.98 -6.58 -1.39
C PRO A 136 -32.59 -8.05 -1.51
N ASN A 137 -32.05 -8.63 -0.44
CA ASN A 137 -31.63 -10.04 -0.37
C ASN A 137 -30.58 -10.46 -1.41
N ALA A 138 -29.83 -9.52 -1.98
CA ALA A 138 -28.71 -9.82 -2.87
C ALA A 138 -27.56 -8.83 -2.65
N ARG A 139 -26.39 -9.15 -3.20
CA ARG A 139 -25.23 -8.25 -3.20
C ARG A 139 -25.56 -6.97 -3.98
N SER A 140 -25.20 -5.81 -3.41
CA SER A 140 -25.27 -4.53 -4.12
C SER A 140 -24.45 -4.59 -5.41
N ARG A 141 -24.93 -3.93 -6.46
CA ARG A 141 -24.29 -3.89 -7.79
C ARG A 141 -23.95 -2.47 -8.18
N GLY A 142 -22.93 -2.29 -8.99
CA GLY A 142 -22.45 -0.98 -9.42
C GLY A 142 -21.24 -0.48 -8.66
N LEU A 143 -20.79 0.69 -9.06
CA LEU A 143 -19.59 1.34 -8.55
C LEU A 143 -19.94 2.25 -7.37
N TRP A 144 -19.10 2.22 -6.34
CA TRP A 144 -19.26 3.10 -5.19
C TRP A 144 -19.06 4.56 -5.58
N GLY A 145 -18.17 4.81 -6.54
CA GLY A 145 -17.81 6.12 -7.02
C GLY A 145 -16.61 6.69 -6.27
N SER A 146 -15.64 7.13 -7.02
CA SER A 146 -14.37 7.67 -6.53
C SER A 146 -13.83 8.69 -7.52
N ARG A 147 -13.01 9.61 -7.03
CA ARG A 147 -12.21 10.51 -7.83
C ARG A 147 -10.90 10.76 -7.13
N GLY A 148 -9.79 10.63 -7.83
CA GLY A 148 -8.46 10.68 -7.23
C GLY A 148 -7.43 11.33 -8.15
N LEU A 149 -6.52 12.08 -7.54
CA LEU A 149 -5.28 12.52 -8.13
C LEU A 149 -4.16 12.25 -7.13
N THR A 150 -3.20 11.43 -7.50
CA THR A 150 -1.99 11.19 -6.70
C THR A 150 -0.78 11.54 -7.54
N VAL A 151 0.10 12.37 -7.02
CA VAL A 151 1.38 12.74 -7.64
C VAL A 151 2.50 12.34 -6.71
N TYR A 152 3.43 11.55 -7.21
CA TYR A 152 4.71 11.30 -6.56
C TYR A 152 5.82 11.94 -7.38
N ASP A 153 6.81 12.53 -6.69
CA ASP A 153 8.06 13.00 -7.30
C ASP A 153 9.28 12.41 -6.57
N LYS A 154 10.49 12.85 -6.91
CA LYS A 154 11.74 12.40 -6.26
C LYS A 154 11.74 12.54 -4.73
N ASP A 155 10.89 13.41 -4.18
CA ASP A 155 10.79 13.68 -2.75
C ASP A 155 9.68 12.88 -2.07
N GLY A 156 8.96 12.04 -2.82
CA GLY A 156 7.94 11.13 -2.30
C GLY A 156 6.56 11.61 -2.71
N LEU A 157 5.60 11.58 -1.78
CA LEU A 157 4.24 12.03 -2.05
C LEU A 157 4.20 13.56 -2.20
N ARG A 158 4.03 14.04 -3.43
CA ARG A 158 3.94 15.47 -3.73
C ARG A 158 2.55 16.03 -3.48
N ARG A 159 1.51 15.32 -3.93
CA ARG A 159 0.11 15.73 -3.76
C ARG A 159 -0.82 14.53 -3.82
N TRP A 160 -1.83 14.51 -2.97
CA TRP A 160 -2.91 13.53 -2.98
C TRP A 160 -4.26 14.22 -2.77
N LEU A 161 -5.20 13.94 -3.66
CA LEU A 161 -6.60 14.33 -3.57
C LEU A 161 -7.46 13.08 -3.73
N SER A 162 -8.41 12.88 -2.83
CA SER A 162 -9.29 11.72 -2.85
C SER A 162 -10.71 12.11 -2.47
N LEU A 163 -11.65 11.88 -3.37
CA LEU A 163 -13.08 11.93 -3.11
C LEU A 163 -13.63 10.50 -3.25
N ARG A 164 -14.05 9.87 -2.15
CA ARG A 164 -14.53 8.48 -2.15
C ARG A 164 -15.89 8.37 -1.48
N ASN A 165 -16.77 7.58 -2.07
CA ASN A 165 -18.08 7.33 -1.49
C ASN A 165 -18.07 6.07 -0.60
N PHE A 166 -17.61 6.24 0.64
CA PHE A 166 -17.75 5.24 1.71
C PHE A 166 -19.01 5.48 2.55
N GLU A 167 -20.07 5.99 1.92
CA GLU A 167 -21.38 6.33 2.51
C GLU A 167 -21.30 6.92 3.94
N PRO A 168 -21.09 8.23 4.09
CA PRO A 168 -21.19 9.27 3.06
C PRO A 168 -19.91 9.46 2.23
N TRP A 169 -19.99 10.32 1.21
CA TRP A 169 -18.83 10.87 0.51
C TRP A 169 -17.84 11.48 1.49
N ARG A 170 -16.55 11.17 1.30
CA ARG A 170 -15.42 11.72 2.06
C ARG A 170 -14.44 12.34 1.08
N PHE A 171 -13.94 13.53 1.44
CA PHE A 171 -12.90 14.23 0.71
C PHE A 171 -11.69 14.33 1.63
N ASP A 172 -10.57 13.80 1.17
CA ASP A 172 -9.30 13.74 1.85
C ASP A 172 -8.21 14.34 0.93
N GLN A 173 -7.24 15.00 1.53
CA GLN A 173 -6.10 15.58 0.80
C GLN A 173 -4.82 15.48 1.63
N ASN A 174 -3.67 15.41 0.96
CA ASN A 174 -2.35 15.45 1.58
C ASN A 174 -1.31 16.07 0.61
N GLY A 175 -0.20 16.57 1.14
CA GLY A 175 0.84 17.29 0.40
C GLY A 175 0.48 18.75 0.14
N GLU A 176 1.48 19.56 -0.22
CA GLU A 176 1.33 21.00 -0.49
C GLU A 176 0.44 21.24 -1.72
N PRO A 177 -0.63 22.05 -1.64
CA PRO A 177 -1.44 22.35 -2.81
C PRO A 177 -0.66 23.04 -3.93
N TYR A 178 -0.99 22.75 -5.18
CA TYR A 178 -0.45 23.49 -6.33
C TYR A 178 -1.08 24.89 -6.46
N PRO A 179 -0.39 25.86 -7.09
CA PRO A 179 -0.92 27.21 -7.28
C PRO A 179 -2.19 27.30 -8.13
N PHE A 180 -2.46 26.28 -8.95
CA PHE A 180 -3.64 26.22 -9.82
C PHE A 180 -4.86 25.57 -9.15
N GLU A 181 -4.72 25.03 -7.93
CA GLU A 181 -5.84 24.38 -7.24
C GLU A 181 -6.85 25.41 -6.71
N ASP A 182 -8.14 25.13 -6.88
CA ASP A 182 -9.23 25.92 -6.31
C ASP A 182 -9.49 25.47 -4.86
N LEU A 183 -8.73 26.05 -3.93
CA LEU A 183 -8.80 25.70 -2.49
C LEU A 183 -10.13 26.12 -1.84
N ASP A 184 -10.81 27.12 -2.38
CA ASP A 184 -12.12 27.55 -1.86
C ASP A 184 -13.16 26.44 -2.06
N ARG A 185 -13.06 25.70 -3.19
CA ARG A 185 -13.92 24.54 -3.46
C ARG A 185 -13.77 23.43 -2.44
N TYR A 186 -12.59 23.25 -1.85
CA TYR A 186 -12.36 22.19 -0.85
C TYR A 186 -13.22 22.39 0.42
N ASN A 187 -13.74 23.60 0.63
CA ASN A 187 -14.64 23.93 1.73
C ASN A 187 -16.12 23.94 1.34
N ALA A 188 -16.47 23.49 0.12
CA ALA A 188 -17.85 23.41 -0.32
C ALA A 188 -18.74 22.61 0.65
N ARG A 189 -19.99 23.08 0.82
CA ARG A 189 -20.95 22.50 1.76
C ARG A 189 -21.23 21.01 1.47
N LYS A 190 -21.33 20.64 0.20
CA LYS A 190 -21.54 19.26 -0.22
C LYS A 190 -20.19 18.64 -0.56
N THR A 191 -19.86 17.51 0.05
CA THR A 191 -18.59 16.82 -0.20
C THR A 191 -18.31 16.51 -1.68
N PRO A 192 -19.30 16.06 -2.49
CA PRO A 192 -19.08 15.84 -3.93
C PRO A 192 -18.69 17.09 -4.72
N ASP A 193 -19.01 18.28 -4.22
CA ASP A 193 -18.69 19.55 -4.88
C ASP A 193 -17.26 20.04 -4.55
N ARG A 194 -16.55 19.33 -3.66
CA ARG A 194 -15.18 19.67 -3.24
C ARG A 194 -14.12 19.23 -4.23
N PHE A 195 -14.38 18.17 -5.00
CA PHE A 195 -13.46 17.71 -6.04
C PHE A 195 -14.25 17.12 -7.21
N THR A 196 -14.55 17.98 -8.17
CA THR A 196 -15.41 17.66 -9.32
C THR A 196 -14.59 17.04 -10.47
N HIS A 197 -15.28 16.45 -11.45
CA HIS A 197 -14.64 15.93 -12.67
C HIS A 197 -13.89 17.06 -13.39
N ASP A 198 -14.55 18.20 -13.60
CA ASP A 198 -13.95 19.36 -14.27
C ASP A 198 -12.68 19.86 -13.56
N MET A 199 -12.64 19.84 -12.23
CA MET A 199 -11.44 20.16 -11.46
C MET A 199 -10.32 19.14 -11.71
N LEU A 200 -10.63 17.85 -11.73
CA LEU A 200 -9.64 16.82 -12.05
C LEU A 200 -9.09 16.99 -13.47
N VAL A 201 -9.95 17.27 -14.46
CA VAL A 201 -9.54 17.55 -15.84
C VAL A 201 -8.59 18.75 -15.90
N GLU A 202 -8.96 19.86 -15.26
CA GLU A 202 -8.14 21.07 -15.23
C GLU A 202 -6.80 20.82 -14.54
N TYR A 203 -6.80 20.14 -13.38
CA TYR A 203 -5.57 19.84 -12.66
C TYR A 203 -4.65 18.92 -13.45
N CYS A 204 -5.19 17.93 -14.16
CA CYS A 204 -4.41 17.07 -15.05
C CYS A 204 -3.81 17.89 -16.20
N LEU A 205 -4.58 18.83 -16.78
CA LEU A 205 -4.10 19.69 -17.86
C LEU A 205 -2.90 20.54 -17.40
N GLN A 206 -2.95 21.09 -16.18
CA GLN A 206 -1.83 21.84 -15.59
C GLN A 206 -0.59 20.98 -15.33
N LEU A 207 -0.76 19.66 -15.18
CA LEU A 207 0.34 18.67 -15.11
C LEU A 207 0.80 18.18 -16.50
N GLY A 208 0.22 18.70 -17.58
CA GLY A 208 0.53 18.30 -18.96
C GLY A 208 -0.13 16.99 -19.40
N LEU A 209 -1.23 16.59 -18.73
CA LEU A 209 -1.96 15.34 -18.96
C LEU A 209 -3.39 15.61 -19.45
N ARG A 210 -3.91 14.75 -20.33
CA ARG A 210 -5.33 14.77 -20.74
C ARG A 210 -5.94 13.37 -20.64
N PRO A 211 -6.20 12.87 -19.42
CA PRO A 211 -6.49 11.45 -19.18
C PRO A 211 -7.79 10.94 -19.83
N PHE A 212 -8.72 11.83 -20.14
CA PHE A 212 -10.03 11.47 -20.69
C PHE A 212 -10.18 11.83 -22.18
N ASP A 213 -9.12 12.31 -22.82
CA ASP A 213 -9.09 12.63 -24.25
C ASP A 213 -8.41 11.48 -25.02
N GLU A 214 -9.16 10.79 -25.87
CA GLU A 214 -8.63 9.67 -26.67
C GLU A 214 -7.45 10.10 -27.55
N SER A 215 -7.48 11.32 -28.10
CA SER A 215 -6.43 11.82 -29.00
C SER A 215 -5.09 12.06 -28.30
N PHE A 216 -5.09 12.11 -26.96
CA PHE A 216 -3.87 12.20 -26.18
C PHE A 216 -3.03 10.93 -26.21
N TYR A 217 -3.62 9.78 -26.54
CA TYR A 217 -2.97 8.48 -26.47
C TYR A 217 -2.59 7.94 -27.84
N ALA A 218 -1.45 7.24 -27.89
CA ALA A 218 -0.95 6.57 -29.08
C ALA A 218 -0.96 7.49 -30.33
N PRO A 219 -0.40 8.71 -30.28
CA PRO A 219 -0.40 9.63 -31.41
C PRO A 219 0.29 9.03 -32.66
N ASN A 220 1.25 8.12 -32.44
CA ASN A 220 1.94 7.35 -33.48
C ASN A 220 1.52 5.87 -33.50
N GLY A 221 0.46 5.53 -32.77
CA GLY A 221 -0.05 4.18 -32.61
C GLY A 221 0.81 3.24 -31.74
N ARG A 222 1.85 3.73 -31.05
CA ARG A 222 2.83 2.87 -30.36
C ARG A 222 2.39 2.48 -28.95
N GLY A 223 2.58 1.21 -28.61
CA GLY A 223 2.50 0.72 -27.23
C GLY A 223 3.45 -0.46 -26.99
N ILE A 224 3.95 -0.60 -25.77
CA ILE A 224 4.86 -1.69 -25.36
C ILE A 224 4.20 -2.48 -24.25
N VAL A 225 4.06 -3.78 -24.45
CA VAL A 225 3.59 -4.72 -23.43
C VAL A 225 4.79 -5.25 -22.65
N VAL A 226 4.69 -5.17 -21.32
CA VAL A 226 5.59 -5.82 -20.37
C VAL A 226 4.80 -6.87 -19.60
N GLU A 227 5.23 -8.12 -19.68
CA GLU A 227 4.50 -9.28 -19.16
C GLU A 227 5.39 -10.17 -18.29
N GLU A 228 4.90 -10.54 -17.11
CA GLU A 228 5.53 -11.55 -16.25
C GLU A 228 5.16 -12.96 -16.74
N ILE A 229 6.14 -13.70 -17.25
CA ILE A 229 6.02 -15.06 -17.82
C ILE A 229 6.40 -16.08 -16.74
N ALA A 230 5.49 -16.96 -16.36
CA ALA A 230 5.78 -17.98 -15.35
C ALA A 230 5.11 -19.32 -15.71
N GLU A 231 5.81 -20.43 -15.49
CA GLU A 231 5.43 -21.77 -15.95
C GLU A 231 4.29 -22.40 -15.13
N ASP A 232 4.19 -22.10 -13.82
CA ASP A 232 3.37 -22.87 -12.87
C ASP A 232 2.26 -22.06 -12.17
N TYR A 233 1.85 -20.93 -12.74
CA TYR A 233 0.81 -20.13 -12.10
C TYR A 233 -0.60 -20.53 -12.48
N ASP A 234 -1.41 -20.56 -11.43
CA ASP A 234 -2.82 -20.81 -11.45
C ASP A 234 -3.57 -19.88 -12.42
N GLU A 235 -4.05 -20.45 -13.53
CA GLU A 235 -4.83 -19.74 -14.54
C GLU A 235 -6.30 -19.51 -14.14
N ARG A 236 -6.69 -19.83 -12.90
CA ARG A 236 -8.08 -19.98 -12.46
C ARG A 236 -8.94 -18.71 -12.43
N ASP A 237 -8.43 -17.52 -12.76
CA ASP A 237 -9.19 -16.25 -12.69
C ASP A 237 -8.92 -15.29 -13.87
N LYS A 238 -9.29 -15.71 -15.09
CA LYS A 238 -9.20 -14.90 -16.32
C LYS A 238 -10.59 -14.41 -16.74
N TYR A 239 -10.75 -13.10 -16.91
CA TYR A 239 -12.03 -12.47 -17.24
C TYR A 239 -11.96 -11.81 -18.62
N THR A 240 -12.99 -12.03 -19.43
CA THR A 240 -13.26 -11.14 -20.55
C THR A 240 -13.63 -9.75 -20.04
N LEU A 241 -13.50 -8.72 -20.88
CA LEU A 241 -13.95 -7.36 -20.54
C LEU A 241 -15.44 -7.36 -20.16
N ALA A 242 -16.27 -8.15 -20.84
CA ALA A 242 -17.70 -8.24 -20.56
C ALA A 242 -17.99 -8.85 -19.19
N GLU A 243 -17.26 -9.89 -18.77
CA GLU A 243 -17.41 -10.50 -17.45
C GLU A 243 -16.93 -9.56 -16.34
N ALA A 244 -15.79 -8.87 -16.54
CA ALA A 244 -15.27 -7.90 -15.58
C ALA A 244 -16.25 -6.73 -15.34
N ARG A 245 -16.97 -6.31 -16.38
CA ARG A 245 -17.97 -5.24 -16.31
C ARG A 245 -19.32 -5.66 -15.72
N ALA A 246 -19.61 -6.97 -15.73
CA ALA A 246 -20.91 -7.49 -15.35
C ALA A 246 -21.20 -7.22 -13.87
N GLY A 247 -22.34 -6.57 -13.60
CA GLY A 247 -22.73 -6.17 -12.25
C GLY A 247 -22.00 -4.94 -11.68
N TYR A 248 -21.11 -4.31 -12.45
CA TYR A 248 -20.42 -3.05 -12.10
C TYR A 248 -20.84 -1.94 -13.07
N GLU A 249 -20.22 -1.87 -14.25
CA GLU A 249 -20.61 -0.93 -15.32
C GLU A 249 -21.84 -1.42 -16.07
N ASP A 250 -21.97 -2.73 -16.28
CA ASP A 250 -23.17 -3.35 -16.86
C ASP A 250 -24.06 -3.94 -15.77
N LEU A 251 -24.96 -3.10 -15.25
CA LEU A 251 -25.94 -3.49 -14.23
C LEU A 251 -27.04 -4.43 -14.77
N SER A 252 -27.15 -4.63 -16.09
CA SER A 252 -28.12 -5.56 -16.69
C SER A 252 -27.69 -7.02 -16.49
N ARG A 253 -26.41 -7.26 -16.24
CA ARG A 253 -25.84 -8.58 -15.98
C ARG A 253 -25.55 -8.77 -14.48
N PRO A 254 -25.62 -10.00 -13.97
CA PRO A 254 -25.14 -10.32 -12.63
C PRO A 254 -23.60 -10.25 -12.58
N ILE A 255 -23.05 -10.09 -11.38
CA ILE A 255 -21.61 -10.21 -11.17
C ILE A 255 -21.18 -11.63 -11.53
N VAL A 256 -20.07 -11.75 -12.26
CA VAL A 256 -19.44 -13.03 -12.57
C VAL A 256 -18.42 -13.34 -11.47
N GLU A 257 -18.72 -14.35 -10.65
CA GLU A 257 -17.83 -14.81 -9.57
C GLU A 257 -16.92 -15.96 -10.01
N GLU A 258 -17.38 -16.77 -10.96
CA GLU A 258 -16.62 -17.85 -11.59
C GLU A 258 -16.53 -17.54 -13.09
N PRO A 259 -15.39 -17.03 -13.59
CA PRO A 259 -15.24 -16.76 -15.01
C PRO A 259 -15.20 -18.06 -15.82
N ILE A 260 -15.46 -17.96 -17.13
CA ILE A 260 -15.20 -19.07 -18.04
C ILE A 260 -13.71 -19.44 -17.94
N ASP A 261 -13.39 -20.73 -17.84
CA ASP A 261 -12.00 -21.22 -17.83
C ASP A 261 -11.23 -20.57 -18.98
N GLY A 262 -10.18 -19.81 -18.63
CA GLY A 262 -9.43 -19.01 -19.59
C GLY A 262 -8.79 -19.82 -20.71
N ASN A 263 -8.64 -21.14 -20.53
CA ASN A 263 -8.20 -22.07 -21.57
C ASN A 263 -9.21 -22.24 -22.71
N ALA A 264 -10.52 -22.05 -22.44
CA ALA A 264 -11.56 -22.10 -23.48
C ALA A 264 -11.64 -20.81 -24.31
N LEU A 265 -11.21 -19.67 -23.75
CA LEU A 265 -11.25 -18.36 -24.42
C LEU A 265 -10.10 -18.16 -25.43
N TYR A 266 -9.01 -18.93 -25.30
CA TYR A 266 -7.81 -18.79 -26.13
C TYR A 266 -7.18 -20.15 -26.49
N ALA A 267 -7.92 -21.00 -27.22
CA ALA A 267 -7.49 -22.35 -27.63
C ALA A 267 -6.22 -22.40 -28.54
N ALA A 268 -5.60 -21.26 -28.84
CA ALA A 268 -4.45 -21.13 -29.75
C ALA A 268 -3.08 -20.90 -29.05
N GLY A 269 -3.03 -20.92 -27.72
CA GLY A 269 -1.83 -20.62 -26.92
C GLY A 269 -1.98 -19.35 -26.07
N PRO A 270 -0.91 -18.88 -25.38
CA PRO A 270 -0.98 -17.64 -24.60
C PRO A 270 -1.55 -16.51 -25.47
N ALA A 271 -2.47 -15.71 -24.91
CA ALA A 271 -3.25 -14.72 -25.65
C ALA A 271 -2.39 -13.69 -26.42
N ASN A 272 -1.11 -13.58 -26.06
CA ASN A 272 -0.09 -12.88 -26.81
C ASN A 272 0.86 -13.91 -27.43
N GLY A 273 1.11 -13.78 -28.73
CA GLY A 273 2.09 -14.62 -29.44
C GLY A 273 3.51 -14.51 -28.87
N VAL A 274 4.48 -15.06 -29.59
CA VAL A 274 5.89 -15.07 -29.19
C VAL A 274 6.36 -13.66 -28.79
N HIS A 275 6.86 -13.51 -27.56
CA HIS A 275 7.45 -12.25 -27.10
C HIS A 275 8.61 -11.85 -28.00
N GLY A 276 8.75 -10.54 -28.25
CA GLY A 276 9.87 -10.04 -29.05
C GLY A 276 11.20 -10.34 -28.35
N GLU A 277 11.24 -10.03 -27.04
CA GLU A 277 12.39 -10.30 -26.18
C GLU A 277 11.92 -10.91 -24.86
N ILE A 278 12.70 -11.85 -24.32
CA ILE A 278 12.45 -12.49 -23.03
C ILE A 278 13.69 -12.31 -22.16
N PHE A 279 13.49 -11.76 -20.98
CA PHE A 279 14.55 -11.46 -20.03
C PHE A 279 14.42 -12.36 -18.80
N PRO A 280 15.46 -13.10 -18.41
CA PRO A 280 15.41 -13.88 -17.18
C PRO A 280 15.27 -12.94 -15.98
N ARG A 281 14.56 -13.39 -14.93
CA ARG A 281 14.69 -12.72 -13.63
C ARG A 281 16.10 -12.89 -13.10
N THR A 282 16.64 -11.82 -12.55
CA THR A 282 17.91 -11.84 -11.84
C THR A 282 17.61 -12.19 -10.39
N GLY A 283 17.96 -13.41 -9.95
CA GLY A 283 17.70 -13.89 -8.59
C GLY A 283 18.15 -12.88 -7.52
N SER A 284 17.31 -12.71 -6.49
CA SER A 284 17.50 -11.88 -5.28
C SER A 284 18.29 -10.59 -5.52
N GLY A 285 17.66 -9.63 -6.20
CA GLY A 285 18.29 -8.35 -6.52
C GLY A 285 17.41 -7.11 -6.33
N TYR A 286 16.18 -7.24 -5.82
CA TYR A 286 15.51 -6.04 -5.31
C TYR A 286 16.14 -5.65 -3.98
N GLU A 287 17.30 -4.98 -4.08
CA GLU A 287 17.58 -3.91 -3.12
C GLU A 287 16.46 -2.91 -3.36
N SER A 288 15.41 -3.01 -2.55
CA SER A 288 14.44 -1.94 -2.50
C SER A 288 15.23 -0.69 -2.19
N TYR A 289 15.36 0.16 -3.18
CA TYR A 289 16.08 1.40 -3.05
C TYR A 289 15.56 2.10 -1.80
N ARG A 290 16.44 2.23 -0.82
CA ARG A 290 16.25 3.21 0.23
C ARG A 290 16.66 4.52 -0.39
N LYS A 291 15.77 5.51 -0.40
CA LYS A 291 16.21 6.90 -0.58
C LYS A 291 17.40 7.09 0.37
N PRO A 292 18.59 7.49 -0.13
CA PRO A 292 19.75 7.65 0.72
C PRO A 292 19.37 8.51 1.91
N SER A 293 19.35 7.87 3.07
CA SER A 293 18.99 8.49 4.32
C SER A 293 20.28 8.81 5.06
N PRO A 294 20.35 9.92 5.81
CA PRO A 294 21.43 10.10 6.78
C PRO A 294 21.50 8.95 7.79
N TRP A 295 20.46 8.12 7.86
CA TRP A 295 20.33 6.95 8.74
C TRP A 295 20.72 5.61 8.10
N ASN A 296 21.29 5.59 6.89
CA ASN A 296 21.56 4.33 6.19
C ASN A 296 22.49 3.41 7.00
N GLU A 297 23.56 3.95 7.59
CA GLU A 297 24.50 3.17 8.40
C GLU A 297 23.82 2.60 9.66
N GLU A 298 22.95 3.37 10.30
CA GLU A 298 22.20 2.94 11.48
C GLU A 298 21.12 1.90 11.15
N LEU A 299 20.48 2.03 9.99
CA LEU A 299 19.52 1.03 9.49
C LEU A 299 20.23 -0.30 9.23
N ASP A 300 21.36 -0.28 8.54
CA ASP A 300 22.15 -1.48 8.25
C ASP A 300 22.66 -2.11 9.56
N ALA A 301 23.12 -1.29 10.51
CA ALA A 301 23.49 -1.76 11.84
C ALA A 301 22.31 -2.40 12.59
N PHE A 302 21.11 -1.85 12.45
CA PHE A 302 19.90 -2.41 13.05
C PHE A 302 19.46 -3.72 12.39
N GLU A 303 19.62 -3.88 11.08
CA GLU A 303 19.37 -5.15 10.39
C GLU A 303 20.26 -6.27 10.88
N VAL A 304 21.55 -5.98 11.12
CA VAL A 304 22.48 -6.94 11.73
C VAL A 304 21.98 -7.38 13.11
N ILE A 305 21.37 -6.47 13.88
CA ILE A 305 20.77 -6.80 15.17
C ILE A 305 19.51 -7.67 14.99
N LEU A 306 18.59 -7.28 14.10
CA LEU A 306 17.37 -8.04 13.82
C LEU A 306 17.67 -9.48 13.42
N ALA A 307 18.70 -9.67 12.58
CA ALA A 307 19.15 -10.98 12.10
C ALA A 307 19.64 -11.91 13.21
N LYS A 308 20.05 -11.38 14.38
CA LYS A 308 20.40 -12.22 15.54
C LYS A 308 19.18 -12.95 16.13
N TYR A 309 17.99 -12.36 15.98
CA TYR A 309 16.77 -12.78 16.67
C TYR A 309 15.69 -13.33 15.74
N SER A 310 15.88 -13.23 14.43
CA SER A 310 14.92 -13.70 13.43
C SER A 310 15.47 -14.94 12.72
N SER A 311 14.65 -15.98 12.61
CA SER A 311 14.91 -17.12 11.73
C SER A 311 14.68 -16.83 10.24
N HIS A 312 14.24 -15.62 9.91
CA HIS A 312 13.87 -15.17 8.58
C HIS A 312 14.82 -14.07 8.08
N PRO A 313 14.95 -13.87 6.75
CA PRO A 313 15.52 -12.64 6.22
C PRO A 313 14.87 -11.42 6.90
N VAL A 314 15.68 -10.41 7.16
CA VAL A 314 15.25 -9.20 7.86
C VAL A 314 15.48 -7.97 7.01
N ARG A 315 14.67 -6.96 7.25
CA ARG A 315 14.79 -5.66 6.63
C ARG A 315 14.41 -4.57 7.63
N ALA A 316 15.12 -3.45 7.64
CA ALA A 316 14.80 -2.27 8.43
C ALA A 316 14.51 -1.08 7.51
N THR A 317 13.43 -0.36 7.71
CA THR A 317 13.08 0.76 6.82
C THR A 317 12.74 1.98 7.66
N LEU A 318 13.31 3.15 7.33
CA LEU A 318 12.89 4.39 7.98
C LEU A 318 11.44 4.70 7.58
N SER A 319 10.60 5.05 8.55
CA SER A 319 9.20 5.41 8.33
C SER A 319 8.92 6.78 8.92
N GLU A 320 8.65 7.73 8.03
CA GLU A 320 8.26 9.09 8.37
C GLU A 320 6.89 9.09 9.07
N GLY A 321 6.76 9.86 10.15
CA GLY A 321 5.53 9.95 10.94
C GLY A 321 5.36 8.86 12.02
N LEU A 322 6.20 7.81 12.07
CA LEU A 322 6.19 6.91 13.22
C LEU A 322 6.55 7.68 14.50
N ALA A 323 7.60 8.53 14.47
CA ALA A 323 7.99 9.37 15.60
C ALA A 323 6.89 10.35 16.06
N GLU A 324 6.08 10.87 15.14
CA GLU A 324 4.97 11.79 15.45
C GLU A 324 3.81 11.06 16.12
N ARG A 325 3.58 9.81 15.69
CA ARG A 325 2.70 8.86 16.38
C ARG A 325 3.37 8.25 17.59
N GLY A 326 4.61 8.67 17.89
CA GLY A 326 5.63 8.21 18.83
C GLY A 326 6.10 6.76 18.68
N VAL A 327 5.67 6.03 17.65
CA VAL A 327 5.99 4.62 17.44
C VAL A 327 7.49 4.52 17.18
N LEU A 328 8.20 3.72 17.97
CA LEU A 328 9.64 3.55 17.76
C LEU A 328 9.94 2.61 16.58
N ALA A 329 9.22 1.50 16.53
CA ALA A 329 9.27 0.54 15.43
C ALA A 329 7.93 -0.19 15.26
N PHE A 330 7.67 -0.65 14.05
CA PHE A 330 6.49 -1.42 13.67
C PHE A 330 6.88 -2.53 12.69
N PRO A 331 6.56 -3.81 12.98
CA PRO A 331 6.84 -4.90 12.06
C PRO A 331 5.75 -4.94 10.97
N ALA A 332 6.16 -4.99 9.71
CA ALA A 332 5.31 -5.22 8.55
C ALA A 332 5.44 -6.67 8.05
N PHE A 333 4.35 -7.17 7.48
CA PHE A 333 4.22 -8.55 7.04
C PHE A 333 4.19 -8.62 5.51
N THR A 334 5.02 -9.48 4.94
CA THR A 334 4.85 -9.92 3.56
C THR A 334 4.02 -11.21 3.61
N LEU A 335 2.73 -11.12 3.26
CA LEU A 335 1.77 -12.24 3.38
C LEU A 335 1.89 -13.29 2.26
N VAL A 336 2.76 -13.05 1.26
CA VAL A 336 2.92 -13.88 0.07
C VAL A 336 4.42 -13.99 -0.22
N GLY A 337 4.94 -15.20 -0.41
CA GLY A 337 6.36 -15.48 -0.61
C GLY A 337 7.12 -15.99 0.63
N ASP A 338 8.44 -16.04 0.50
CA ASP A 338 9.33 -16.35 1.61
C ASP A 338 9.14 -15.31 2.73
N PRO A 339 8.86 -15.74 3.98
CA PRO A 339 8.63 -14.81 5.08
C PRO A 339 9.85 -13.91 5.29
N LEU A 340 9.65 -12.61 5.08
CA LEU A 340 10.59 -11.52 5.35
C LEU A 340 10.07 -10.69 6.52
N LEU A 341 10.90 -10.48 7.53
CA LEU A 341 10.63 -9.54 8.62
C LEU A 341 11.05 -8.13 8.19
N ASP A 342 10.12 -7.30 7.75
CA ASP A 342 10.37 -5.88 7.49
C ASP A 342 9.98 -5.06 8.72
N VAL A 343 10.88 -4.26 9.26
CA VAL A 343 10.66 -3.44 10.45
C VAL A 343 10.77 -1.97 10.07
N HIS A 344 9.64 -1.28 10.13
CA HIS A 344 9.59 0.16 9.97
C HIS A 344 10.03 0.85 11.26
N MET A 345 10.96 1.80 11.17
CA MET A 345 11.58 2.45 12.33
C MET A 345 11.43 3.97 12.27
N SER A 346 11.34 4.59 13.45
CA SER A 346 11.51 6.03 13.60
C SER A 346 12.98 6.42 13.66
N SER A 347 13.31 7.66 13.30
CA SER A 347 14.65 8.24 13.53
C SER A 347 15.02 8.25 15.02
N VAL A 348 14.04 8.46 15.91
CA VAL A 348 14.24 8.42 17.37
C VAL A 348 14.82 7.09 17.83
N LEU A 349 14.36 5.97 17.27
CA LEU A 349 14.92 4.66 17.59
C LEU A 349 16.36 4.50 17.07
N LEU A 350 16.66 5.07 15.91
CA LEU A 350 17.99 5.00 15.32
C LEU A 350 19.01 5.84 16.12
N GLU A 351 18.57 6.91 16.78
CA GLU A 351 19.38 7.69 17.73
C GLU A 351 19.48 7.05 19.14
N ALA A 352 18.70 6.01 19.41
CA ALA A 352 18.65 5.40 20.73
C ALA A 352 19.95 4.68 21.10
N PRO A 353 20.28 4.56 22.40
CA PRO A 353 21.37 3.69 22.87
C PRO A 353 21.27 2.28 22.30
N ALA A 354 22.42 1.62 22.13
CA ALA A 354 22.52 0.32 21.47
C ALA A 354 21.63 -0.74 22.14
N GLU A 355 21.51 -0.70 23.46
CA GLU A 355 20.67 -1.60 24.24
C GLU A 355 19.18 -1.45 23.89
N ILE A 356 18.73 -0.23 23.61
CA ILE A 356 17.34 0.06 23.22
C ILE A 356 17.04 -0.51 21.84
N ARG A 357 18.00 -0.34 20.92
CA ARG A 357 17.93 -0.94 19.59
C ARG A 357 17.91 -2.46 19.67
N GLU A 358 18.79 -3.07 20.46
CA GLU A 358 18.86 -4.52 20.68
C GLU A 358 17.56 -5.09 21.26
N TYR A 359 17.03 -4.49 22.34
CA TYR A 359 15.76 -4.91 22.94
C TYR A 359 14.59 -4.76 21.96
N THR A 360 14.55 -3.64 21.22
CA THR A 360 13.48 -3.39 20.25
C THR A 360 13.53 -4.39 19.10
N ALA A 361 14.72 -4.69 18.57
CA ALA A 361 14.90 -5.70 17.54
C ALA A 361 14.45 -7.09 18.02
N ALA A 362 14.88 -7.52 19.21
CA ALA A 362 14.44 -8.78 19.81
C ALA A 362 12.91 -8.83 19.97
N TYR A 363 12.30 -7.74 20.45
CA TYR A 363 10.85 -7.63 20.60
C TYR A 363 10.11 -7.77 19.25
N MET A 364 10.57 -7.08 18.20
CA MET A 364 9.95 -7.13 16.87
C MET A 364 10.11 -8.51 16.21
N SER A 365 11.31 -9.11 16.29
CA SER A 365 11.57 -10.44 15.73
C SER A 365 10.73 -11.51 16.42
N LEU A 366 10.64 -11.48 17.75
CA LEU A 366 9.82 -12.45 18.48
C LEU A 366 8.33 -12.24 18.24
N GLN A 367 7.88 -10.98 18.13
CA GLN A 367 6.50 -10.68 17.74
C GLN A 367 6.17 -11.22 16.34
N PHE A 368 7.14 -11.21 15.41
CA PHE A 368 7.01 -11.75 14.06
C PHE A 368 6.98 -13.28 14.04
N GLU A 369 7.92 -13.95 14.70
CA GLU A 369 7.91 -15.41 14.83
C GLU A 369 6.62 -15.92 15.49
N GLU A 370 6.08 -15.18 16.47
CA GLU A 370 4.78 -15.46 17.10
C GLU A 370 3.59 -15.31 16.15
N SER A 371 3.62 -14.36 15.21
CA SER A 371 2.53 -14.21 14.23
C SER A 371 2.46 -15.37 13.25
N ASN A 372 3.60 -16.00 12.94
CA ASN A 372 3.70 -17.14 12.04
C ASN A 372 3.48 -18.48 12.77
N ASN A 373 3.77 -18.55 14.08
CA ASN A 373 3.56 -19.74 14.92
C ASN A 373 2.53 -19.50 16.04
N ARG A 374 1.27 -19.89 15.79
CA ARG A 374 0.22 -20.11 16.82
C ARG A 374 0.79 -20.95 18.01
N TRP A 375 0.72 -20.67 19.31
CA TRP A 375 0.31 -19.54 20.18
C TRP A 375 1.25 -19.52 21.41
N LEU A 376 2.38 -18.80 21.35
CA LEU A 376 3.27 -18.68 22.53
C LEU A 376 2.64 -17.83 23.65
N HIS A 377 1.93 -16.75 23.30
CA HIS A 377 1.27 -15.90 24.28
C HIS A 377 0.13 -16.60 25.05
N GLU A 378 -0.41 -17.73 24.54
CA GLU A 378 -1.30 -18.60 25.33
C GLU A 378 -0.54 -19.33 26.44
N SER A 379 0.69 -19.76 26.17
CA SER A 379 1.55 -20.44 27.14
C SER A 379 2.07 -19.50 28.22
N PHE A 380 2.16 -18.20 27.90
CA PHE A 380 2.56 -17.13 28.83
C PHE A 380 1.40 -16.24 29.27
N ARG A 381 0.14 -16.65 29.04
CA ARG A 381 -1.03 -15.89 29.44
C ARG A 381 -1.11 -15.85 30.97
N PRO A 382 -1.14 -14.66 31.61
CA PRO A 382 -1.23 -14.60 33.06
C PRO A 382 -2.52 -15.27 33.57
N SER A 383 -2.44 -16.00 34.67
CA SER A 383 -3.61 -16.58 35.35
C SER A 383 -4.53 -15.47 35.88
N ARG A 384 -5.77 -15.82 36.28
CA ARG A 384 -6.69 -14.82 36.89
C ARG A 384 -6.09 -14.14 38.13
N SER A 385 -5.27 -14.85 38.90
CA SER A 385 -4.59 -14.33 40.09
C SER A 385 -3.50 -13.33 39.71
N GLN A 386 -2.63 -13.72 38.78
CA GLN A 386 -1.57 -12.86 38.24
C GLN A 386 -2.16 -11.61 37.59
N MET A 387 -3.31 -11.76 36.91
CA MET A 387 -4.06 -10.66 36.34
C MET A 387 -4.62 -9.67 37.36
N ALA A 388 -5.01 -10.14 38.54
CA ALA A 388 -5.44 -9.24 39.62
C ALA A 388 -4.25 -8.41 40.11
N THR A 389 -3.10 -9.06 40.36
CA THR A 389 -1.85 -8.39 40.75
C THR A 389 -1.42 -7.33 39.72
N ILE A 390 -1.47 -7.66 38.43
CA ILE A 390 -1.15 -6.71 37.34
C ILE A 390 -2.12 -5.52 37.36
N ARG A 391 -3.43 -5.75 37.53
CA ARG A 391 -4.42 -4.66 37.59
C ARG A 391 -4.20 -3.75 38.80
N ASP A 392 -3.87 -4.32 39.94
CA ASP A 392 -3.61 -3.57 41.17
C ASP A 392 -2.36 -2.70 41.04
N LEU A 393 -1.27 -3.26 40.51
CA LEU A 393 -0.06 -2.50 40.16
C LEU A 393 -0.38 -1.35 39.20
N TYR A 394 -1.18 -1.60 38.17
CA TYR A 394 -1.48 -0.57 37.18
C TYR A 394 -2.36 0.53 37.78
N LYS A 395 -3.30 0.17 38.64
CA LYS A 395 -4.15 1.12 39.37
C LYS A 395 -3.32 1.98 40.33
N GLU A 396 -2.40 1.37 41.08
CA GLU A 396 -1.51 2.05 42.02
C GLU A 396 -0.61 3.08 41.32
N HIS A 397 -0.14 2.75 40.11
CA HIS A 397 0.75 3.60 39.33
C HIS A 397 0.04 4.53 38.33
N GLY A 398 -1.30 4.63 38.38
CA GLY A 398 -2.07 5.53 37.50
C GLY A 398 -2.03 5.15 36.02
N LEU A 399 -1.86 3.86 35.71
CA LEU A 399 -1.82 3.31 34.36
C LEU A 399 -3.16 2.68 33.93
N TYR A 400 -4.24 2.93 34.68
CA TYR A 400 -5.59 2.40 34.47
C TYR A 400 -6.60 3.54 34.28
N PRO A 401 -7.65 3.39 33.43
CA PRO A 401 -8.01 2.24 32.60
C PRO A 401 -7.10 2.07 31.37
N PHE A 402 -7.02 0.84 30.85
CA PHE A 402 -6.32 0.59 29.59
C PHE A 402 -7.14 1.21 28.44
N ASP A 403 -6.58 2.21 27.75
CA ASP A 403 -7.14 2.71 26.48
C ASP A 403 -6.97 1.69 25.34
N THR A 404 -6.21 0.62 25.59
CA THR A 404 -6.02 -0.53 24.71
C THR A 404 -6.85 -1.72 25.19
N GLY A 405 -7.40 -2.52 24.26
CA GLY A 405 -8.10 -3.76 24.60
C GLY A 405 -7.21 -4.68 25.46
N SER A 406 -7.81 -5.31 26.47
CA SER A 406 -7.05 -6.10 27.46
C SER A 406 -6.18 -7.20 26.84
N GLU A 407 -6.56 -7.72 25.67
CA GLU A 407 -5.82 -8.72 24.90
C GLU A 407 -4.48 -8.19 24.36
N GLN A 408 -4.43 -6.92 23.90
CA GLN A 408 -3.19 -6.29 23.44
C GLN A 408 -2.18 -6.08 24.57
N VAL A 409 -2.67 -5.73 25.76
CA VAL A 409 -1.85 -5.67 26.97
C VAL A 409 -1.25 -7.04 27.23
N TYR A 410 -2.06 -8.11 27.24
CA TYR A 410 -1.61 -9.47 27.52
C TYR A 410 -0.58 -9.97 26.52
N ARG A 411 -0.80 -9.70 25.22
CA ARG A 411 0.16 -10.03 24.19
C ARG A 411 1.51 -9.34 24.43
N THR A 412 1.48 -8.06 24.82
CA THR A 412 2.70 -7.31 25.13
C THR A 412 3.44 -7.88 26.34
N LEU A 413 2.71 -8.33 27.39
CA LEU A 413 3.30 -8.99 28.56
C LEU A 413 4.01 -10.29 28.20
N ALA A 414 3.35 -11.11 27.38
CA ALA A 414 3.89 -12.39 26.95
C ALA A 414 5.17 -12.20 26.15
N ILE A 415 5.16 -11.31 25.15
CA ILE A 415 6.34 -11.03 24.32
C ILE A 415 7.50 -10.51 25.19
N ASP A 416 7.25 -9.59 26.14
CA ASP A 416 8.31 -9.09 27.03
C ASP A 416 8.95 -10.21 27.86
N LYS A 417 8.13 -11.14 28.39
CA LYS A 417 8.65 -12.31 29.11
C LYS A 417 9.48 -13.21 28.20
N VAL A 418 9.04 -13.46 26.97
CA VAL A 418 9.77 -14.27 26.00
C VAL A 418 11.11 -13.62 25.62
N VAL A 419 11.14 -12.31 25.39
CA VAL A 419 12.37 -11.55 25.13
C VAL A 419 13.36 -11.79 26.28
N ARG A 420 12.92 -11.64 27.53
CA ARG A 420 13.79 -11.81 28.70
C ARG A 420 14.29 -13.24 28.87
N GLU A 421 13.42 -14.24 28.72
CA GLU A 421 13.79 -15.65 28.84
C GLU A 421 14.76 -16.10 27.73
N LYS A 422 14.69 -15.49 26.54
CA LYS A 422 15.53 -15.86 25.39
C LYS A 422 16.82 -15.04 25.23
N THR A 423 16.85 -13.81 25.74
CA THR A 423 17.92 -12.84 25.40
C THR A 423 18.61 -12.23 26.61
N ASP A 424 18.12 -12.47 27.83
CA ASP A 424 18.54 -11.80 29.07
C ASP A 424 18.41 -10.26 29.06
N LEU A 425 17.83 -9.66 28.01
CA LEU A 425 17.68 -8.21 27.88
C LEU A 425 16.59 -7.67 28.82
N ARG A 426 16.92 -6.66 29.62
CA ARG A 426 15.99 -5.98 30.53
C ARG A 426 15.88 -4.49 30.19
N ILE A 427 14.72 -3.90 30.46
CA ILE A 427 14.53 -2.46 30.42
C ILE A 427 15.17 -1.88 31.68
N THR A 428 16.25 -1.10 31.52
CA THR A 428 17.01 -0.55 32.66
C THR A 428 16.60 0.88 33.02
N GLU A 429 17.17 1.43 34.09
CA GLU A 429 16.98 2.85 34.43
C GLU A 429 17.54 3.80 33.35
N ALA A 430 18.59 3.38 32.64
CA ALA A 430 19.16 4.14 31.52
C ALA A 430 18.14 4.30 30.38
N PHE A 431 17.34 3.27 30.09
CA PHE A 431 16.26 3.33 29.10
C PHE A 431 15.18 4.33 29.50
N HIS A 432 14.79 4.32 30.78
CA HIS A 432 13.79 5.24 31.29
C HIS A 432 14.29 6.69 31.34
N ALA A 433 15.58 6.89 31.59
CA ALA A 433 16.21 8.21 31.48
C ALA A 433 16.20 8.72 30.05
N TRP A 434 16.47 7.85 29.06
CA TRP A 434 16.41 8.19 27.64
C TRP A 434 14.99 8.54 27.15
N ASP A 435 13.97 7.77 27.56
CA ASP A 435 12.55 8.09 27.24
C ASP A 435 12.14 9.47 27.79
N LYS A 436 12.68 9.86 28.95
CA LYS A 436 12.45 11.19 29.52
C LYS A 436 13.18 12.30 28.75
N SER A 437 14.38 12.03 28.22
CA SER A 437 15.18 13.05 27.52
C SER A 437 14.72 13.33 26.09
N THR A 438 14.02 12.38 25.46
CA THR A 438 13.55 12.50 24.06
C THR A 438 12.23 13.26 23.91
N LYS A 439 11.58 13.65 25.02
CA LYS A 439 10.35 14.43 24.98
C LYS A 439 10.63 15.94 24.97
N PRO A 440 10.08 16.71 24.01
CA PRO A 440 9.97 18.13 24.21
C PRO A 440 9.05 18.41 25.41
N PRO A 441 9.30 19.47 26.21
CA PRO A 441 8.37 19.87 27.26
C PRO A 441 7.00 20.10 26.62
N ALA A 442 5.96 19.46 27.17
CA ALA A 442 4.60 19.67 26.71
C ALA A 442 4.33 21.18 26.71
N GLN A 443 3.91 21.73 25.56
CA GLN A 443 3.35 23.08 25.56
C GLN A 443 2.09 23.03 26.43
N ASP A 444 2.13 23.73 27.56
CA ASP A 444 1.00 23.86 28.48
C ASP A 444 -0.24 24.31 27.70
N GLY A 445 -1.21 23.41 27.49
CA GLY A 445 -2.52 23.79 26.97
C GLY A 445 -3.24 22.81 26.04
N GLN A 446 -2.59 21.79 25.47
CA GLN A 446 -3.27 20.82 24.60
C GLN A 446 -2.92 19.37 24.97
N LEU A 447 -3.61 18.86 25.98
CA LEU A 447 -3.76 17.41 26.19
C LEU A 447 -4.85 16.91 25.22
N THR A 448 -4.49 16.68 23.95
CA THR A 448 -5.29 15.81 23.08
C THR A 448 -4.91 14.35 23.36
N ALA A 449 -5.86 13.44 23.15
CA ALA A 449 -5.78 12.03 23.56
C ALA A 449 -4.53 11.26 23.05
N ASP A 450 -3.78 11.80 22.08
CA ASP A 450 -2.63 11.15 21.43
C ASP A 450 -1.29 11.30 22.18
N SER A 451 -1.18 12.13 23.23
CA SER A 451 0.09 12.27 23.98
C SER A 451 0.45 11.07 24.88
N HIS A 452 -0.39 10.02 24.91
CA HIS A 452 -0.34 8.95 25.90
C HIS A 452 0.39 7.66 25.44
N GLY A 453 0.73 7.53 24.15
CA GLY A 453 1.14 6.25 23.55
C GLY A 453 2.39 5.58 24.15
N TYR A 454 3.54 6.25 24.21
CA TYR A 454 4.83 5.58 24.51
C TYR A 454 5.13 5.50 25.98
N SER A 455 4.82 6.57 26.71
CA SER A 455 5.09 6.63 28.14
C SER A 455 4.32 5.55 28.88
N VAL A 456 3.06 5.30 28.51
CA VAL A 456 2.23 4.32 29.21
C VAL A 456 2.68 2.90 28.88
N SER A 457 2.96 2.57 27.61
CA SER A 457 3.45 1.24 27.23
C SER A 457 4.84 0.93 27.82
N TRP A 458 5.77 1.88 27.83
CA TRP A 458 7.08 1.68 28.44
C TRP A 458 7.04 1.63 29.96
N LYS A 459 6.25 2.50 30.62
CA LYS A 459 6.03 2.44 32.07
C LYS A 459 5.38 1.12 32.46
N ALA A 460 4.38 0.68 31.71
CA ALA A 460 3.75 -0.62 31.91
C ALA A 460 4.80 -1.74 31.86
N ARG A 461 5.56 -1.86 30.76
CA ARG A 461 6.66 -2.84 30.59
C ARG A 461 7.65 -2.83 31.77
N ARG A 462 8.14 -1.65 32.14
CA ARG A 462 9.06 -1.49 33.29
C ARG A 462 8.44 -1.97 34.60
N MET A 463 7.18 -1.61 34.88
CA MET A 463 6.49 -2.00 36.10
C MET A 463 6.33 -3.53 36.20
N ILE A 464 6.08 -4.21 35.09
CA ILE A 464 6.03 -5.68 35.06
C ILE A 464 7.39 -6.27 35.38
N GLN A 465 8.46 -5.77 34.76
CA GLN A 465 9.81 -6.30 35.00
C GLN A 465 10.24 -6.08 36.46
N LEU A 466 9.91 -4.92 37.06
CA LEU A 466 10.23 -4.62 38.45
C LEU A 466 9.44 -5.46 39.46
N ASN A 467 8.23 -5.90 39.09
CA ASN A 467 7.36 -6.70 39.95
C ASN A 467 7.22 -8.14 39.47
N GLU A 468 8.19 -8.61 38.69
CA GLU A 468 8.09 -9.89 37.98
C GLU A 468 7.87 -11.04 38.97
N ASP A 469 8.71 -11.13 40.00
CA ASP A 469 8.61 -12.18 41.01
C ASP A 469 7.25 -12.15 41.71
N ALA A 470 6.73 -10.96 42.01
CA ALA A 470 5.41 -10.81 42.63
C ALA A 470 4.28 -11.22 41.70
N ILE A 471 4.38 -10.89 40.40
CA ILE A 471 3.37 -11.25 39.39
C ILE A 471 3.37 -12.77 39.16
N TRP A 472 4.53 -13.41 39.04
CA TRP A 472 4.59 -14.83 38.65
C TRP A 472 4.66 -15.81 39.83
N ALA A 473 4.98 -15.37 41.04
CA ALA A 473 4.89 -16.20 42.25
C ALA A 473 3.44 -16.47 42.71
N CYS A 474 2.47 -15.65 42.25
CA CYS A 474 1.05 -15.92 42.42
C CYS A 474 0.62 -17.15 41.61
N ARG A 475 0.57 -18.33 42.26
CA ARG A 475 -0.03 -19.55 41.68
C ARG A 475 -1.55 -19.49 41.68
#